data_AF-A0A356FD02-F1
#
_entry.id   AF-A0A356FD02-F1
#
_cell.length_a   1.000
_cell.length_b   1.000
_cell.length_c   1.000
_cell.angle_alpha   90.00
_cell.angle_beta   90.00
_cell.angle_gamma   90.00
#
_symmetry.space_group_name_H-M   'P 1'
#
loop_
_entity.id
_entity.type
_entity.pdbx_description
1 polymer ?
#
loop_
_entity_poly.entity_id
_entity_poly.type
_entity_poly.pdbx_seq_one_letter_code
_entity_poly.pdbx_strand_id
1 'polypeptide(L)'
;MLSFTEKNLGRRSFLRIGSLGLGGLSLSNLLAAKALAAEAGSVVKDKSVVFLFMHGGPSQTETFDPKMAAPAGVRSVTGEVK
;
A
#
# COMPACT_ATOMS: atom_id res chain seq x y z
N MET A 1 0.19 -7.28 28.87
CA MET A 1 1.31 -7.16 29.82
C MET A 1 2.59 -7.07 29.01
N LEU A 2 3.15 -5.86 28.85
CA LEU A 2 4.38 -5.65 28.08
C LEU A 2 5.54 -6.29 28.85
N SER A 3 6.00 -7.46 28.41
CA SER A 3 7.17 -8.12 29.00
C SER A 3 8.43 -7.41 28.48
N PHE A 4 9.12 -6.71 29.38
CA PHE A 4 10.38 -5.98 29.12
C PHE A 4 11.61 -6.81 29.50
N THR A 5 11.56 -8.13 29.32
CA THR A 5 12.70 -9.01 29.61
C THR A 5 13.49 -9.24 28.33
N GLU A 6 14.41 -8.32 28.00
CA GLU A 6 15.52 -8.58 27.08
C GLU A 6 16.65 -7.62 27.46
N LYS A 7 17.82 -8.17 27.80
CA LYS A 7 19.02 -7.42 28.29
C LYS A 7 19.61 -6.45 27.26
N ASN A 8 19.05 -6.36 26.04
CA ASN A 8 19.49 -5.46 24.99
C ASN A 8 18.27 -4.81 24.31
N LEU A 9 18.23 -3.48 24.29
CA LEU A 9 17.18 -2.71 23.61
C LEU A 9 17.33 -2.87 22.08
N GLY A 10 16.81 -3.97 21.54
CA GLY A 10 16.91 -4.26 20.10
C GLY A 10 16.18 -3.22 19.25
N ARG A 11 16.61 -3.07 17.98
CA ARG A 11 16.02 -2.15 16.98
C ARG A 11 14.49 -2.24 16.93
N ARG A 12 13.93 -3.45 17.02
CA ARG A 12 12.48 -3.69 17.00
C ARG A 12 11.77 -3.14 18.24
N SER A 13 12.36 -3.26 19.42
CA SER A 13 11.81 -2.71 20.67
C SER A 13 11.86 -1.19 20.64
N PHE A 14 12.95 -0.61 20.13
CA PHE A 14 13.06 0.84 19.92
C PHE A 14 11.99 1.37 18.96
N LEU A 15 11.81 0.73 17.80
CA LEU A 15 10.75 1.11 16.84
C LEU A 15 9.34 0.97 17.44
N ARG A 16 9.10 -0.07 18.25
CA ARG A 16 7.80 -0.29 18.89
C ARG A 16 7.48 0.79 19.92
N ILE A 17 8.44 1.14 20.78
CA ILE A 17 8.25 2.19 21.79
C ILE A 17 8.18 3.56 21.11
N GLY A 18 9.05 3.84 20.14
CA GLY A 18 9.07 5.10 19.40
C GLY A 18 7.79 5.33 18.60
N SER A 19 7.28 4.31 17.91
CA SER A 19 6.01 4.42 17.16
C SER A 19 4.80 4.60 18.08
N LEU A 20 4.78 3.96 19.26
CA LEU A 20 3.72 4.18 20.25
C LEU A 20 3.77 5.59 20.86
N GLY A 21 4.97 6.14 21.11
CA GLY A 21 5.13 7.51 21.58
C GLY A 21 4.71 8.54 20.53
N LEU A 22 5.22 8.42 19.30
CA LEU A 22 4.88 9.34 18.20
C LEU A 22 3.41 9.21 17.77
N GLY A 23 2.88 8.00 17.71
CA GLY A 23 1.48 7.72 17.41
C GLY A 23 0.54 8.21 18.51
N GLY A 24 0.90 8.01 19.78
CA GLY A 24 0.12 8.48 20.92
C GLY A 24 0.05 10.01 21.00
N LEU A 25 1.17 10.71 20.78
CA LEU A 25 1.21 12.17 20.82
C LEU A 25 0.51 12.84 19.63
N SER A 26 0.47 12.19 18.47
CA SER A 26 -0.23 12.70 17.28
C SER A 26 -1.72 12.37 17.25
N LEU A 27 -2.19 11.48 18.13
CA LEU A 27 -3.58 10.99 18.13
C LEU A 27 -4.60 12.10 18.45
N SER A 28 -4.29 13.01 19.38
CA SER A 28 -5.16 14.15 19.71
C SER A 28 -5.39 15.06 18.50
N ASN A 29 -4.32 15.38 17.77
CA ASN A 29 -4.39 16.18 16.55
C ASN A 29 -5.17 15.46 15.44
N LEU A 30 -4.99 14.15 15.29
CA LEU A 30 -5.77 13.34 14.35
C LEU A 30 -7.28 13.38 14.69
N LEU A 31 -7.63 13.22 15.97
CA LEU A 31 -9.02 13.26 16.42
C LEU A 31 -9.64 14.66 16.23
N ALA A 32 -8.89 15.71 16.53
CA ALA A 32 -9.32 17.09 16.29
C ALA A 32 -9.55 17.36 14.79
N ALA A 33 -8.62 16.92 13.93
CA ALA A 33 -8.78 17.04 12.48
C ALA A 33 -10.00 16.27 11.95
N LYS A 34 -10.28 15.07 12.49
CA LYS A 34 -11.49 14.31 12.17
C LYS A 34 -12.77 15.02 12.61
N ALA A 35 -12.78 15.61 13.81
CA ALA A 35 -13.93 16.37 14.32
C ALA A 35 -14.20 17.60 13.44
N LEU A 36 -13.16 18.36 13.09
CA LEU A 36 -13.27 19.49 12.16
C LEU A 36 -13.75 19.07 10.78
N ALA A 37 -13.27 17.94 10.26
CA ALA A 37 -13.75 17.40 8.98
C ALA A 37 -15.21 16.96 9.04
N ALA A 38 -15.67 16.42 10.17
CA ALA A 38 -17.06 16.05 10.39
C ALA A 38 -17.97 17.28 10.48
N GLU A 39 -17.54 18.34 11.17
CA GLU A 39 -18.26 19.63 11.23
C GLU A 39 -18.30 20.34 9.87
N ALA A 40 -17.22 20.26 9.09
CA ALA A 40 -17.15 20.85 7.75
C ALA A 40 -18.14 20.20 6.75
N GLY A 41 -18.74 19.05 7.11
CA GLY A 41 -19.98 18.52 6.54
C GLY A 41 -19.99 18.28 5.03
N SER A 42 -18.85 18.35 4.34
CA SER A 42 -18.82 18.35 2.89
C SER A 42 -17.80 17.38 2.33
N VAL A 43 -18.32 16.39 1.61
CA VAL A 43 -17.62 15.84 0.45
C VAL A 43 -17.31 17.03 -0.46
N VAL A 44 -16.05 17.17 -0.89
CA VAL A 44 -15.66 18.26 -1.77
C VAL A 44 -16.49 18.17 -3.06
N LYS A 45 -17.42 19.12 -3.25
CA LYS A 45 -18.27 19.22 -4.45
C LYS A 45 -17.53 20.00 -5.54
N ASP A 46 -18.03 19.88 -6.77
CA ASP A 46 -17.51 20.62 -7.94
C ASP A 46 -16.02 20.40 -8.22
N LYS A 47 -15.53 19.17 -8.02
CA LYS A 47 -14.19 18.75 -8.39
C LYS A 47 -14.25 17.72 -9.51
N SER A 48 -13.55 18.02 -10.60
CA SER A 48 -13.29 17.06 -11.67
C SER A 48 -11.98 16.32 -11.36
N VAL A 49 -12.06 15.01 -11.17
CA VAL A 49 -10.88 14.15 -10.94
C VAL A 49 -10.64 13.33 -12.21
N VAL A 50 -9.45 13.45 -12.80
CA VAL A 50 -9.03 12.62 -13.93
C VAL A 50 -8.26 11.42 -13.38
N PHE A 51 -8.84 10.23 -13.49
CA PHE A 51 -8.15 8.98 -13.20
C PHE A 51 -7.40 8.49 -14.44
N LEU A 52 -6.07 8.53 -14.37
CA LEU A 52 -5.19 8.01 -15.42
C LEU A 52 -4.79 6.58 -15.08
N PHE A 53 -5.33 5.60 -15.82
CA PHE A 53 -4.94 4.20 -15.68
C PHE A 53 -3.72 3.89 -16.53
N MET A 54 -2.52 4.16 -15.99
CA MET A 54 -1.23 3.90 -16.67
C MET A 54 -0.73 2.46 -16.47
N HIS A 55 -1.63 1.48 -16.59
CA HIS A 55 -1.31 0.05 -16.46
C HIS A 55 -0.42 -0.48 -17.61
N GLY A 56 -0.16 0.35 -18.63
CA GLY A 56 0.60 -0.04 -19.81
C GLY A 56 -0.18 -0.99 -20.70
N GLY A 57 0.40 -1.32 -21.85
CA GLY A 57 -0.09 -2.41 -22.70
C GLY A 57 0.40 -3.78 -22.20
N PRO A 58 -0.13 -4.88 -22.75
CA PRO A 58 0.42 -6.20 -22.51
C PRO A 58 1.91 -6.24 -22.86
N SER A 59 2.70 -7.00 -22.10
CA SER A 59 4.12 -7.21 -22.44
C SER A 59 4.24 -7.94 -23.77
N GLN A 60 5.41 -7.87 -24.40
CA GLN A 60 5.67 -8.62 -25.64
C GLN A 60 5.39 -10.11 -25.45
N THR A 61 5.76 -10.69 -24.30
CA THR A 61 5.52 -12.10 -24.00
C THR A 61 4.03 -12.44 -23.92
N GLU A 62 3.19 -11.53 -23.42
CA GLU A 62 1.73 -11.73 -23.38
C GLU A 62 1.09 -11.68 -24.78
N THR A 63 1.73 -10.98 -25.72
CA THR A 63 1.24 -10.82 -27.11
C THR A 63 1.78 -11.92 -28.02
N PHE A 64 3.07 -12.23 -27.91
CA PHE A 64 3.76 -13.25 -28.67
C PHE A 64 4.85 -13.89 -27.80
N ASP A 65 4.58 -15.10 -27.31
CA ASP A 65 5.55 -15.89 -26.57
C ASP A 65 6.25 -16.90 -27.49
N PRO A 66 7.53 -16.67 -27.83
CA PRO A 66 8.31 -17.63 -28.63
C PRO A 66 8.68 -18.90 -27.84
N LYS A 67 8.36 -18.98 -26.55
CA LYS A 67 8.77 -20.04 -25.62
C LYS A 67 7.58 -20.75 -24.97
N MET A 68 6.62 -21.20 -25.79
CA MET A 68 5.45 -21.96 -25.33
C MET A 68 5.80 -23.25 -24.56
N ALA A 69 6.98 -23.81 -24.77
CA ALA A 69 7.50 -24.98 -24.06
C ALA A 69 8.11 -24.66 -22.68
N ALA A 70 8.23 -23.40 -22.29
CA ALA A 70 8.79 -23.02 -20.99
C ALA A 70 7.85 -23.42 -19.83
N PRO A 71 8.37 -23.55 -18.59
CA PRO A 71 7.55 -23.85 -17.42
C PRO A 71 6.40 -22.86 -17.25
N ALA A 72 5.32 -23.30 -16.60
CA ALA A 72 4.07 -22.54 -16.48
C ALA A 72 4.20 -21.14 -15.82
N GLY A 73 5.27 -20.89 -15.05
CA GLY A 73 5.55 -19.57 -14.46
C GLY A 73 6.39 -18.63 -15.34
N VAL A 74 6.79 -19.06 -16.54
CA VAL A 74 7.68 -18.32 -17.45
C VAL A 74 7.02 -18.07 -18.81
N ARG A 75 6.18 -19.01 -19.29
CA ARG A 75 5.44 -18.85 -20.54
C ARG A 75 4.20 -17.97 -20.39
N SER A 76 3.72 -17.43 -21.50
CA SER A 76 2.49 -16.65 -21.57
C SER A 76 1.26 -17.44 -21.12
N VAL A 77 0.29 -16.73 -20.53
CA VAL A 77 -0.98 -17.29 -20.07
C VAL A 77 -1.98 -17.53 -21.21
N THR A 78 -1.81 -16.86 -22.34
CA THR A 78 -2.77 -16.87 -23.48
C THR A 78 -2.58 -18.01 -24.48
N GLY A 79 -1.47 -18.76 -24.40
CA GLY A 79 -1.23 -19.88 -25.32
C GLY A 79 -0.55 -19.49 -26.64
N GLU A 80 -0.51 -20.43 -27.59
CA GLU A 80 0.09 -20.22 -28.92
C GLU A 80 -0.87 -19.45 -29.83
N VAL A 81 -0.37 -18.41 -30.50
CA VAL A 81 -1.13 -17.67 -31.53
C VAL A 81 -1.22 -18.55 -32.78
N LYS A 82 -2.44 -18.91 -33.19
CA LYS A 82 -2.73 -19.69 -34.42
C LYS A 82 -2.86 -18.80 -35.65
#